data_AF-A0A521YQJ9-F1
#
_entry.id   AF-A0A521YQJ9-F1
#
_cell.length_a   1.000
_cell.length_b   1.000
_cell.length_c   1.000
_cell.angle_alpha   90.00
_cell.angle_beta   90.00
_cell.angle_gamma   90.00
#
_symmetry.space_group_name_H-M   'P 1'
#
loop_
_entity.id
_entity.type
_entity.pdbx_description
1 polymer ?
#
loop_
_entity_poly.entity_id
_entity_poly.type
_entity_poly.pdbx_seq_one_letter_code
_entity_poly.pdbx_strand_id
1 'polypeptide(L)'
;MPHRNLRKVTWRALWLVVTLAGILTACRADPDKASVSVGITGIDHLADHVSVQNFWVNGYSADQAGKGGSTVCCATVPRKWRQGLTVRIRWGIL
;
A
#
# COMPACT_ATOMS: atom_id res chain seq x y z
N MET A 1 -12.25 -36.59 -49.00
CA MET A 1 -12.96 -35.62 -48.13
C MET A 1 -12.46 -35.71 -46.68
N PRO A 2 -11.60 -34.79 -46.19
CA PRO A 2 -11.28 -34.69 -44.77
C PRO A 2 -11.54 -33.27 -44.21
N HIS A 3 -12.80 -32.91 -43.92
CA HIS A 3 -13.14 -31.61 -43.28
C HIS A 3 -13.67 -31.73 -41.84
N ARG A 4 -13.85 -32.95 -41.30
CA ARG A 4 -14.49 -33.16 -39.99
C ARG A 4 -13.57 -32.93 -38.77
N ASN A 5 -12.25 -33.08 -38.92
CA ASN A 5 -11.32 -32.99 -37.78
C ASN A 5 -10.79 -31.57 -37.49
N LEU A 6 -10.80 -30.65 -38.48
CA LEU A 6 -10.36 -29.27 -38.25
C LEU A 6 -11.28 -28.51 -37.29
N ARG A 7 -12.61 -28.71 -37.36
CA ARG A 7 -13.60 -28.01 -36.52
C ARG A 7 -13.49 -28.30 -35.02
N LYS A 8 -12.99 -29.48 -34.63
CA LYS A 8 -12.83 -29.86 -33.21
C LYS A 8 -11.53 -29.33 -32.62
N VAL A 9 -10.46 -29.30 -33.42
CA VAL A 9 -9.15 -28.74 -33.05
C VAL A 9 -9.25 -27.24 -32.85
N THR A 10 -9.98 -26.54 -33.72
CA THR A 10 -10.23 -25.10 -33.58
C THR A 10 -11.01 -24.79 -32.30
N TRP A 11 -12.00 -25.61 -31.92
CA TRP A 11 -12.75 -25.41 -30.67
C TRP A 11 -11.88 -25.58 -29.42
N ARG A 12 -11.08 -26.65 -29.32
CA ARG A 12 -10.21 -26.87 -28.16
C ARG A 12 -9.13 -25.78 -28.01
N ALA A 13 -8.55 -25.34 -29.12
CA ALA A 13 -7.60 -24.23 -29.12
C ALA A 13 -8.26 -22.92 -28.69
N LEU A 14 -9.50 -22.66 -29.12
CA LEU A 14 -10.27 -21.49 -28.71
C LEU A 14 -10.51 -21.47 -27.20
N TRP A 15 -10.92 -22.60 -26.62
CA TRP A 15 -11.13 -22.73 -25.17
C TRP A 15 -9.86 -22.47 -24.37
N LEU A 16 -8.72 -23.01 -24.83
CA LEU A 16 -7.40 -22.77 -24.23
C LEU A 16 -7.02 -21.29 -24.23
N VAL A 17 -7.21 -20.61 -25.36
CA VAL A 17 -6.92 -19.18 -25.50
C VAL A 17 -7.82 -18.34 -24.58
N VAL A 18 -9.12 -18.67 -24.49
CA VAL A 18 -10.06 -17.98 -23.58
C VAL A 18 -9.67 -18.19 -22.13
N THR A 19 -9.30 -19.41 -21.71
CA THR A 19 -8.83 -19.67 -20.35
C THR A 19 -7.53 -18.93 -20.03
N LEU A 20 -6.58 -18.89 -20.97
CA LEU A 20 -5.31 -18.20 -20.77
C LEU A 20 -5.50 -16.68 -20.68
N ALA A 21 -6.36 -16.12 -21.55
CA ALA A 21 -6.75 -14.71 -21.51
C ALA A 21 -7.52 -14.35 -20.22
N GLY A 22 -8.32 -15.27 -19.68
CA GLY A 22 -9.02 -15.10 -18.41
C GLY A 22 -8.08 -15.02 -17.20
N ILE A 23 -6.95 -15.76 -17.22
CA ILE A 23 -5.95 -15.71 -16.15
C ILE A 23 -5.22 -14.35 -16.15
N LEU A 24 -4.97 -13.78 -17.34
CA LEU A 24 -4.30 -12.47 -17.49
C LEU A 24 -5.11 -11.30 -16.91
N THR A 25 -6.44 -11.39 -16.83
CA THR A 25 -7.28 -10.30 -16.29
C THR A 25 -7.44 -10.34 -14.77
N ALA A 26 -6.98 -11.41 -14.09
CA ALA A 26 -7.09 -11.55 -12.64
C ALA A 26 -6.13 -10.62 -11.86
N CYS A 27 -5.06 -10.13 -12.49
CA CYS A 27 -4.17 -9.12 -11.91
C CYS A 27 -4.73 -7.71 -12.13
N ARG A 28 -5.84 -7.38 -11.48
CA ARG A 28 -6.25 -5.98 -11.31
C ARG A 28 -5.90 -5.52 -9.90
N ALA A 29 -5.04 -4.50 -9.81
CA ALA A 29 -4.83 -3.80 -8.56
C ALA A 29 -6.17 -3.19 -8.12
N ASP A 30 -6.66 -3.59 -6.95
CA ASP A 30 -7.87 -3.03 -6.36
C ASP A 30 -7.60 -1.55 -6.03
N PRO A 31 -8.27 -0.60 -6.72
CA PRO A 31 -8.01 0.82 -6.54
C PRO A 31 -8.38 1.32 -5.14
N ASP A 32 -9.22 0.58 -4.41
CA ASP A 32 -9.59 0.89 -3.03
C ASP A 32 -8.59 0.33 -2.00
N LYS A 33 -7.73 -0.61 -2.43
CA LYS A 33 -6.59 -1.12 -1.66
C LYS A 33 -5.26 -0.47 -2.03
N ALA A 34 -5.27 0.50 -2.93
CA ALA A 34 -4.07 1.26 -3.28
C ALA A 34 -3.51 1.99 -2.04
N SER A 35 -2.20 1.92 -1.86
CA SER A 35 -1.47 2.63 -0.81
C SER A 35 -0.59 3.75 -1.39
N VAL A 36 -0.15 4.63 -0.51
CA VAL A 36 0.80 5.70 -0.82
C VAL A 36 1.77 5.87 0.35
N SER A 37 3.02 6.19 0.03
CA SER A 37 4.03 6.56 1.03
C SER A 37 3.93 8.05 1.31
N VAL A 38 3.89 8.41 2.59
CA VAL A 38 3.83 9.80 3.06
C VAL A 38 4.99 10.08 4.00
N GLY A 39 5.50 11.31 3.96
CA GLY A 39 6.50 11.79 4.92
C GLY A 39 5.90 11.91 6.32
N ILE A 40 6.76 11.77 7.33
CA ILE A 40 6.42 11.89 8.74
C ILE A 40 7.15 13.12 9.30
N THR A 41 6.39 14.05 9.88
CA THR A 41 6.92 15.23 10.59
C THR A 41 6.47 15.15 12.04
N GLY A 42 7.43 15.12 12.96
CA GLY A 42 7.14 15.11 14.40
C GLY A 42 7.11 16.51 14.97
N ILE A 43 6.05 16.83 15.72
CA ILE A 43 5.95 18.07 16.49
C ILE A 43 5.55 17.70 17.91
N ASP A 44 6.25 18.25 18.90
CA ASP A 44 5.85 18.17 20.29
C ASP A 44 5.79 19.56 20.95
N HIS A 45 5.01 19.64 22.03
CA HIS A 45 4.81 20.85 22.83
C HIS A 45 5.21 20.60 24.29
N LEU A 46 6.24 19.77 24.49
CA LEU A 46 6.78 19.49 25.81
C LEU A 46 7.64 20.68 26.30
N ALA A 47 8.05 20.65 27.57
CA ALA A 47 8.98 21.63 28.11
C ALA A 47 10.34 21.54 27.40
N ASP A 48 11.10 22.64 27.32
CA ASP A 48 12.32 22.74 26.50
C ASP A 48 13.42 21.69 26.80
N HIS A 49 13.34 21.00 27.95
CA HIS A 49 14.32 20.01 28.40
C HIS A 49 13.87 18.55 28.20
N VAL A 50 12.69 18.31 27.63
CA VAL A 50 12.14 16.97 27.36
C VAL A 50 11.55 16.93 25.96
N SER A 51 11.69 15.80 25.27
CA SER A 51 11.18 15.67 23.90
C SER A 51 10.85 14.22 23.56
N VAL A 52 9.94 14.04 22.60
CA VAL A 52 9.68 12.73 22.02
C VAL A 52 10.81 12.39 21.06
N GLN A 53 11.84 11.72 21.59
CA GLN A 53 13.06 11.40 20.83
C GLN A 53 12.86 10.32 19.78
N ASN A 54 12.10 9.28 20.10
CA ASN A 54 11.84 8.18 19.18
C ASN A 54 10.35 7.90 19.14
N PHE A 55 9.75 8.07 17.96
CA PHE A 55 8.38 7.64 17.72
C PHE A 55 8.24 6.84 16.43
N TRP A 56 7.16 6.08 16.35
CA TRP A 56 6.86 5.20 15.24
C TRP A 56 5.40 5.35 14.81
N VAL A 57 5.18 5.34 13.50
CA VAL A 57 3.85 5.36 12.88
C VAL A 57 3.63 4.01 12.21
N ASN A 58 2.70 3.19 12.68
CA ASN A 58 2.45 1.84 12.15
C ASN A 58 3.73 0.97 12.05
N GLY A 59 4.70 1.17 12.95
CA GLY A 59 5.98 0.45 12.94
C GLY A 59 7.09 1.11 12.10
N TYR A 60 6.78 2.12 11.29
CA TYR A 60 7.78 2.92 10.60
C TYR A 60 8.42 3.92 11.57
N SER A 61 9.75 3.95 11.62
CA SER A 61 10.49 4.89 12.47
C SER A 61 10.31 6.31 11.98
N ALA A 62 10.14 7.23 12.91
CA ALA A 62 10.22 8.65 12.66
C ALA A 62 11.49 9.25 13.31
N ASP A 63 11.69 10.54 13.10
CA ASP A 63 12.74 11.34 13.75
C ASP A 63 12.30 11.80 15.15
N GLN A 64 13.15 12.54 15.86
CA GLN A 64 12.74 13.28 17.05
C GLN A 64 11.58 14.23 16.70
N ALA A 65 10.52 14.23 17.52
CA ALA A 65 9.51 15.28 17.46
C ALA A 65 10.08 16.53 18.15
N GLY A 66 10.06 17.67 17.46
CA GLY A 66 10.57 18.92 18.04
C GLY A 66 9.62 20.06 17.74
N LYS A 67 10.16 21.23 17.39
CA LYS A 67 9.36 22.39 16.95
C LYS A 67 8.83 22.26 15.51
N GLY A 68 9.00 21.08 14.89
CA GLY A 68 8.78 20.86 13.46
C GLY A 68 9.98 21.26 12.60
N GLY A 69 9.90 20.99 11.30
CA GLY A 69 10.91 21.37 10.30
C GLY A 69 11.76 20.22 9.74
N SER A 70 11.86 19.09 10.45
CA SER A 70 12.42 17.83 9.92
C SER A 70 11.29 16.92 9.42
N THR A 71 11.48 16.30 8.26
CA THR A 71 10.56 15.29 7.71
C THR A 71 11.36 14.08 7.28
N VAL A 72 10.97 12.92 7.80
CA VAL A 72 11.58 11.65 7.42
C VAL A 72 10.63 10.83 6.57
N CYS A 73 11.23 10.01 5.72
CA CYS A 73 10.50 9.02 4.94
C CYS A 73 10.44 7.71 5.72
N CYS A 74 9.32 6.99 5.78
CA CYS A 74 7.96 7.32 5.36
C CYS A 74 7.01 6.36 6.12
N ALA A 75 5.73 6.72 6.25
CA ALA A 75 4.68 5.76 6.59
C ALA A 75 3.89 5.37 5.34
N THR A 76 3.43 4.12 5.28
CA THR A 76 2.47 3.69 4.25
C THR A 76 1.04 3.85 4.76
N VAL A 77 0.20 4.55 3.99
CA VAL A 77 -1.22 4.76 4.30
C VAL A 77 -2.09 4.41 3.08
N PRO A 78 -3.38 4.09 3.26
CA PRO A 78 -4.31 3.96 2.14
C PRO A 78 -4.38 5.25 1.33
N ARG A 79 -4.42 5.13 0.00
CA ARG A 79 -4.48 6.28 -0.92
C ARG A 79 -5.79 7.06 -0.80
N LYS A 80 -6.89 6.37 -0.51
CA LYS A 80 -8.20 6.99 -0.29
C LYS A 80 -8.53 6.99 1.20
N TRP A 81 -8.97 8.15 1.71
CA TRP A 81 -9.50 8.26 3.05
C TRP A 81 -10.82 7.49 3.17
N ARG A 82 -11.07 6.93 4.36
CA ARG A 82 -12.33 6.30 4.74
C ARG A 82 -12.57 6.48 6.24
N GLN A 83 -13.84 6.49 6.65
CA GLN A 83 -14.19 6.54 8.05
C GLN A 83 -13.60 5.34 8.81
N GLY A 84 -13.09 5.59 10.02
CA GLY A 84 -12.42 4.57 10.83
C GLY A 84 -10.97 4.28 10.45
N LEU A 85 -10.40 5.01 9.48
CA LEU A 85 -8.96 4.94 9.20
C LEU A 85 -8.18 5.42 10.43
N THR A 86 -7.31 4.56 10.96
CA THR A 86 -6.48 4.85 12.13
C THR A 86 -5.02 4.51 11.84
N VAL A 87 -4.14 5.15 12.60
CA VAL A 87 -2.71 4.79 12.67
C VAL A 87 -2.37 4.50 14.12
N ARG A 88 -1.44 3.58 14.34
CA ARG A 88 -0.90 3.28 15.66
C ARG A 88 0.40 4.05 15.84
N ILE A 89 0.43 4.92 16.83
CA ILE A 89 1.63 5.65 17.23
C ILE A 89 2.24 4.98 18.46
N ARG A 90 3.57 4.81 18.47
CA ARG A 90 4.36 4.44 19.66
C ARG A 90 5.42 5.50 19.86
N TRP A 91 5.69 5.86 21.10
CA TRP A 91 6.70 6.87 21.39
C TRP A 91 7.32 6.68 22.77
N GLY A 92 8.55 7.18 22.92
CA GLY A 92 9.22 7.35 24.20
C GLY A 92 9.58 8.82 24.42
N ILE A 93 9.56 9.24 25.68
CA ILE A 93 9.99 10.59 26.11
C ILE A 93 11.35 10.44 26.77
N LEU A 94 12.26 11.36 26.46
CA LEU A 94 13.56 11.51 27.09
C LEU A 94 13.77 12.97 27.48
#